data_AF-A0A972V6A5-F1
#
_entry.id   AF-A0A972V6A5-F1
#
_cell.length_a   1.000
_cell.length_b   1.000
_cell.length_c   1.000
_cell.angle_alpha   90.00
_cell.angle_beta   90.00
_cell.angle_gamma   90.00
#
_symmetry.space_group_name_H-M   'P 1'
#
loop_
_entity.id
_entity.type
_entity.pdbx_description
1 polymer ?
#
loop_
_entity_poly.entity_id
_entity_poly.type
_entity_poly.pdbx_seq_one_letter_code
_entity_poly.pdbx_strand_id
1 'polypeptide(L)'
;MSNTADTGQGHRLTGVNHLAFITEDMERTIRFYRDLLGMELTAGIGHDGYRHYFFRFGDNHIAFFEYDGARPMEYKFHGVMTNKPLGFDHLSLTV
;
A
#
# COMPACT_ATOMS: atom_id res chain seq x y z
N MET A 1 30.80 18.90 34.88
CA MET A 1 29.59 18.94 34.04
C MET A 1 29.98 18.43 32.66
N SER A 2 29.82 17.12 32.42
CA SER A 2 30.11 16.49 31.13
C SER A 2 28.80 16.39 30.36
N ASN A 3 28.62 17.24 29.34
CA ASN A 3 27.49 17.15 28.43
C ASN A 3 27.94 16.30 27.23
N THR A 4 27.77 14.98 27.32
CA THR A 4 27.85 14.11 26.15
C THR A 4 26.58 14.32 25.34
N ALA A 5 26.67 15.20 24.33
CA ALA A 5 25.64 15.35 23.33
C ALA A 5 25.51 14.02 22.57
N ASP A 6 24.39 13.34 22.79
CA ASP A 6 23.89 12.30 21.92
C ASP A 6 23.76 12.90 20.52
N THR A 7 24.71 12.59 19.64
CA THR A 7 24.64 12.95 18.22
C THR A 7 23.78 11.91 17.50
N GLY A 8 22.55 11.75 17.99
CA GLY A 8 21.55 10.93 17.35
C GLY A 8 21.31 11.46 15.94
N GLN A 9 21.97 10.86 14.95
CA GLN A 9 21.67 11.02 13.54
C GLN A 9 20.22 10.55 13.36
N GLY A 10 19.29 11.48 13.48
CA GLY A 10 17.87 11.21 13.31
C GLY A 10 17.62 10.54 11.96
N HIS A 11 16.69 9.59 11.94
CA HIS A 11 16.31 8.93 10.70
C HIS A 11 15.80 9.96 9.69
N ARG A 12 16.51 10.14 8.57
CA ARG A 12 16.10 11.01 7.48
C ARG A 12 15.29 10.22 6.46
N LEU A 13 13.99 10.46 6.41
CA LEU A 13 13.11 9.91 5.37
C LEU A 13 13.41 10.58 4.03
N THR A 14 13.50 9.79 2.96
CA THR A 14 13.82 10.27 1.59
C THR A 14 12.68 10.08 0.59
N GLY A 15 11.64 9.33 0.96
CA GLY A 15 10.50 9.05 0.09
C GLY A 15 9.60 7.96 0.65
N VAL A 16 8.61 7.58 -0.15
CA VAL A 16 7.75 6.42 0.09
C VAL A 16 8.36 5.25 -0.67
N ASN A 17 8.61 4.12 0.00
CA ASN A 17 9.14 2.94 -0.68
C ASN A 17 8.03 2.22 -1.47
N HIS A 18 6.93 1.91 -0.81
CA HIS A 18 5.72 1.38 -1.42
C HIS A 18 4.50 1.65 -0.53
N LEU A 19 3.32 1.57 -1.13
CA LEU A 19 2.04 1.59 -0.41
C LEU A 19 1.40 0.21 -0.54
N ALA A 20 1.04 -0.42 0.58
CA ALA A 20 0.44 -1.75 0.59
C ALA A 20 -1.03 -1.71 1.01
N PHE A 21 -1.86 -2.47 0.29
CA PHE A 21 -3.28 -2.67 0.57
C PHE A 21 -3.60 -4.15 0.73
N ILE A 22 -4.85 -4.46 1.05
CA ILE A 22 -5.38 -5.82 1.03
C ILE A 22 -6.42 -5.89 -0.09
N THR A 23 -6.43 -6.98 -0.85
CA THR A 23 -7.50 -7.26 -1.81
C THR A 23 -8.22 -8.54 -1.42
N GLU A 24 -9.52 -8.58 -1.70
CA GLU A 24 -10.32 -9.81 -1.68
C GLU A 24 -10.32 -10.52 -3.05
N ASP A 25 -9.86 -9.85 -4.10
CA ASP A 25 -9.91 -10.34 -5.48
C ASP A 25 -8.66 -9.85 -6.22
N MET A 26 -7.62 -10.68 -6.25
CA MET A 26 -6.36 -10.34 -6.91
C MET A 26 -6.49 -10.29 -8.43
N GLU A 27 -7.42 -11.04 -9.04
CA GLU A 27 -7.63 -10.94 -10.49
C GLU A 27 -8.16 -9.56 -10.88
N ARG A 28 -9.13 -9.03 -10.13
CA ARG A 28 -9.66 -7.68 -10.34
C ARG A 28 -8.59 -6.62 -10.08
N THR A 29 -7.78 -6.80 -9.04
CA THR A 29 -6.63 -5.93 -8.76
C THR A 29 -5.65 -5.91 -9.93
N ILE A 30 -5.26 -7.08 -10.47
CA ILE A 30 -4.35 -7.17 -11.62
C ILE A 30 -4.94 -6.46 -12.84
N ARG A 31 -6.20 -6.72 -13.19
CA ARG A 31 -6.86 -6.07 -14.34
C ARG A 31 -6.86 -4.55 -14.21
N PHE A 32 -7.02 -4.02 -13.00
CA PHE A 32 -7.01 -2.58 -12.80
C PHE A 32 -5.60 -1.98 -12.85
N TYR A 33 -4.67 -2.47 -12.02
CA TYR A 33 -3.35 -1.84 -11.89
C TYR A 33 -2.41 -2.17 -13.05
N ARG A 34 -2.39 -3.43 -13.51
CA ARG A 34 -1.54 -3.85 -14.63
C ARG A 34 -2.17 -3.51 -15.97
N ASP A 35 -3.40 -3.99 -16.22
CA ASP A 35 -3.96 -3.94 -17.57
C ASP A 35 -4.56 -2.56 -17.91
N LEU A 36 -5.21 -1.89 -16.95
CA LEU A 36 -5.80 -0.56 -17.18
C LEU A 36 -4.82 0.59 -16.92
N LEU A 37 -4.10 0.58 -15.80
CA LEU A 37 -3.16 1.67 -15.45
C LEU A 37 -1.73 1.47 -16.00
N GLY A 38 -1.43 0.31 -16.59
CA GLY A 38 -0.12 0.05 -17.21
C GLY A 38 1.04 -0.15 -16.24
N MET A 39 0.76 -0.43 -14.96
CA MET A 39 1.82 -0.75 -13.98
C MET A 39 2.41 -2.15 -14.25
N GLU A 40 3.66 -2.35 -13.86
CA GLU A 40 4.32 -3.64 -14.03
C GLU A 40 4.16 -4.51 -12.78
N LEU A 41 3.60 -5.73 -12.89
CA LEU A 41 3.62 -6.69 -11.79
C LEU A 41 5.02 -7.31 -11.67
N THR A 42 5.83 -6.83 -10.73
CA THR A 42 7.27 -7.15 -10.62
C THR A 42 7.58 -8.30 -9.68
N ALA A 43 6.72 -8.58 -8.71
CA ALA A 43 6.93 -9.67 -7.76
C ALA A 43 5.63 -10.18 -7.15
N GLY A 44 5.64 -11.47 -6.80
CA GLY A 44 4.67 -12.10 -5.90
C GLY A 44 5.42 -12.94 -4.89
N ILE A 45 5.40 -12.54 -3.63
CA ILE A 45 6.07 -13.24 -2.52
C ILE A 45 5.05 -13.61 -1.45
N GLY A 46 5.32 -14.67 -0.68
CA GLY A 46 4.44 -15.07 0.41
C GLY A 46 4.77 -16.46 0.93
N HIS A 47 4.04 -16.86 1.95
CA HIS A 47 4.08 -18.21 2.52
C HIS A 47 2.66 -18.67 2.84
N ASP A 48 2.51 -19.88 3.39
CA ASP A 48 1.20 -20.46 3.70
C ASP A 48 0.32 -19.45 4.46
N GLY A 49 -0.86 -19.18 3.89
CA GLY A 49 -1.86 -18.25 4.43
C GLY A 49 -1.93 -16.88 3.75
N TYR A 50 -0.91 -16.43 3.00
CA TYR A 50 -1.02 -15.18 2.23
C TYR A 50 -0.08 -15.06 1.02
N ARG A 51 -0.41 -14.11 0.15
CA ARG A 51 0.45 -13.62 -0.94
C ARG A 51 0.55 -12.09 -0.88
N HIS A 52 1.67 -11.54 -1.33
CA HIS A 52 1.93 -10.11 -1.43
C HIS A 52 2.52 -9.80 -2.81
N TYR A 53 1.79 -8.99 -3.59
CA TYR A 53 2.08 -8.71 -4.99
C TYR A 53 2.48 -7.24 -5.16
N PHE A 54 3.49 -6.97 -5.98
CA PHE A 54 4.05 -5.63 -6.18
C PHE A 54 3.82 -5.15 -7.61
N PHE A 55 3.19 -3.99 -7.75
CA PHE A 55 2.97 -3.28 -9.00
C PHE A 55 3.84 -2.02 -9.04
N ARG A 56 4.77 -1.95 -9.99
CA ARG A 56 5.72 -0.85 -10.14
C ARG A 56 5.19 0.25 -11.05
N PHE A 57 5.43 1.50 -10.65
CA PHE A 57 5.20 2.69 -11.47
C PHE A 57 6.33 3.72 -11.21
N GLY A 58 7.08 4.06 -12.27
CA GLY A 58 8.35 4.79 -12.10
C GLY A 58 9.30 4.05 -11.15
N ASP A 59 9.76 4.75 -10.12
CA ASP A 59 10.63 4.23 -9.06
C ASP A 59 9.87 3.75 -7.81
N ASN A 60 8.53 3.76 -7.84
CA ASN A 60 7.67 3.44 -6.70
C ASN A 60 6.86 2.15 -6.95
N HIS A 61 6.24 1.64 -5.89
CA HIS A 61 5.35 0.48 -5.96
C HIS A 61 4.04 0.70 -5.20
N ILE A 62 2.96 0.13 -5.73
CA ILE A 62 1.75 -0.21 -4.96
C ILE A 62 1.75 -1.72 -4.80
N ALA A 63 1.43 -2.21 -3.61
CA ALA A 63 1.43 -3.62 -3.30
C ALA A 63 0.09 -4.08 -2.71
N PHE A 64 -0.22 -5.37 -2.86
CA PHE A 64 -1.47 -5.95 -2.40
C PHE A 64 -1.23 -7.28 -1.70
N PHE A 65 -1.69 -7.38 -0.46
CA PHE A 65 -1.87 -8.64 0.25
C PHE A 65 -3.14 -9.33 -0.22
N GLU A 66 -3.08 -10.65 -0.37
CA GLU A 66 -4.20 -11.54 -0.65
C GLU A 66 -4.14 -12.68 0.37
N TYR A 67 -5.24 -12.93 1.07
CA TYR A 67 -5.37 -14.01 2.03
C TYR A 67 -6.85 -14.40 2.19
N ASP A 68 -7.08 -15.61 2.68
CA ASP A 68 -8.44 -16.11 2.90
C ASP A 68 -9.17 -15.31 3.99
N GLY A 69 -10.40 -14.89 3.70
CA GLY A 69 -11.20 -14.06 4.59
C GLY A 69 -10.95 -12.55 4.48
N ALA A 70 -10.10 -12.08 3.56
CA ALA A 70 -10.07 -10.67 3.18
C ALA A 70 -11.46 -10.22 2.67
N ARG A 71 -11.89 -9.03 3.10
CA ARG A 71 -13.22 -8.47 2.78
C ARG A 71 -13.13 -6.96 2.59
N PRO A 72 -14.08 -6.34 1.87
CA PRO A 72 -14.08 -4.90 1.66
C PRO A 72 -14.35 -4.19 2.97
N MET A 73 -13.81 -2.99 3.08
CA MET A 73 -14.23 -2.06 4.11
C MET A 73 -15.68 -1.65 3.90
N GLU A 74 -16.34 -1.20 4.96
CA GLU A 74 -17.63 -0.56 4.82
C GLU A 74 -17.50 0.69 3.94
N TYR A 75 -18.25 0.72 2.84
CA TYR A 75 -18.14 1.80 1.87
C TYR A 75 -18.55 3.13 2.49
N LYS A 76 -17.73 4.15 2.22
CA LYS A 76 -18.06 5.56 2.45
C LYS A 76 -17.49 6.39 1.32
N PHE A 77 -18.09 7.55 1.04
CA PHE A 77 -17.49 8.50 0.13
C PHE A 77 -16.23 9.11 0.77
N HIS A 78 -15.19 9.31 -0.04
CA HIS A 78 -13.91 9.87 0.40
C HIS A 78 -14.12 11.28 0.99
N GLY A 79 -13.41 11.60 2.08
CA GLY A 79 -13.54 12.89 2.76
C GLY A 79 -14.83 13.11 3.58
N VAL A 80 -15.82 12.21 3.53
CA VAL A 80 -16.99 12.30 4.42
C VAL A 80 -16.61 11.95 5.86
N MET A 81 -16.98 12.82 6.79
CA MET A 81 -16.83 12.62 8.23
C MET A 81 -17.67 11.42 8.71
N THR A 82 -17.07 10.54 9.51
CA THR A 82 -17.75 9.36 10.07
C THR A 82 -17.14 8.96 11.41
N ASN A 83 -17.93 8.26 12.22
CA ASN A 83 -17.51 7.62 13.47
C ASN A 83 -17.38 6.09 13.34
N LYS A 84 -17.55 5.55 12.13
CA LYS A 84 -17.38 4.12 11.83
C LYS A 84 -15.88 3.78 11.65
N PRO A 85 -15.48 2.50 11.76
CA PRO A 85 -14.11 2.08 11.49
C PRO A 85 -13.61 2.62 10.14
N LEU A 86 -12.43 3.21 10.15
CA LEU A 86 -11.78 3.81 8.99
C LEU A 86 -10.74 2.82 8.43
N GLY A 87 -10.58 2.81 7.12
CA GLY A 87 -9.28 2.48 6.54
C GLY A 87 -8.83 3.56 5.57
N PHE A 88 -7.92 3.20 4.69
CA PHE A 88 -7.27 4.16 3.81
C PHE A 88 -8.30 4.91 2.95
N ASP A 89 -8.25 6.24 2.98
CA ASP A 89 -9.27 7.08 2.34
C ASP A 89 -9.00 7.21 0.84
N HIS A 90 -7.91 7.87 0.41
CA HIS A 90 -7.65 8.04 -1.01
C HIS A 90 -6.17 8.15 -1.35
N LEU A 91 -5.83 7.75 -2.57
CA LEU A 91 -4.55 7.97 -3.23
C LEU A 91 -4.84 8.73 -4.52
N SER A 92 -4.07 9.80 -4.78
CA SER A 92 -4.11 10.50 -6.05
C SER A 92 -2.86 10.15 -6.86
N LEU A 93 -3.06 9.79 -8.14
CA LEU A 93 -2.00 9.47 -9.08
C LEU A 93 -2.04 10.46 -10.23
N THR A 94 -0.88 10.90 -10.68
CA THR A 94 -0.74 11.73 -11.88
C THR A 94 -0.73 10.84 -13.13
N VAL A 95 -1.37 11.31 -14.20
CA VAL A 95 -1.38 10.70 -15.54
C VAL A 95 -0.84 11.68 -16.58
#